data_AF-A0A7W4EJI7-F1
#
_entry.id   AF-A0A7W4EJI7-F1
#
_cell.length_a   1.000
_cell.length_b   1.000
_cell.length_c   1.000
_cell.angle_alpha   90.00
_cell.angle_beta   90.00
_cell.angle_gamma   90.00
#
_symmetry.space_group_name_H-M   'P 1'
#
loop_
_entity.id
_entity.type
_entity.pdbx_description
1 polymer ?
#
loop_
_entity_poly.entity_id
_entity_poly.type
_entity_poly.pdbx_seq_one_letter_code
_entity_poly.pdbx_strand_id
1 'polypeptide(L)'
;ATIKLMEAPSENISVRTSYNLGGMSFTPEELAEEIKKIIPDFEISYEPDFRQKIAESWPKSIDDSVAKKDWGLNYKFGIKEMSEDMIKNLSIKLKK
;
A
#
# COMPACT_ATOMS: atom_id res chain seq x y z
N ALA A 1 -0.97 11.45 -3.72
CA ALA A 1 0.21 11.82 -2.92
C ALA A 1 1.19 12.65 -3.73
N THR A 2 1.78 12.12 -4.81
CA THR A 2 2.80 12.80 -5.62
C THR A 2 2.41 14.22 -6.08
N ILE A 3 1.22 14.39 -6.67
CA ILE A 3 0.73 15.72 -7.08
C ILE A 3 0.64 16.68 -5.90
N LYS A 4 0.12 16.24 -4.75
CA LYS A 4 -0.01 17.08 -3.55
C LYS A 4 1.34 17.59 -3.04
N LEU A 5 2.38 16.77 -3.07
CA LEU A 5 3.73 17.21 -2.68
C LEU A 5 4.26 18.28 -3.65
N MET A 6 3.99 18.14 -4.96
CA MET A 6 4.41 19.11 -5.97
C MET A 6 3.67 20.45 -5.87
N GLU A 7 2.43 20.43 -5.40
CA GLU A 7 1.58 21.61 -5.22
C GLU A 7 1.73 22.26 -3.83
N ALA A 8 2.41 21.59 -2.89
CA ALA A 8 2.56 22.08 -1.54
C ALA A 8 3.39 23.38 -1.50
N PRO A 9 3.02 24.36 -0.66
CA PRO A 9 3.82 25.56 -0.47
C PRO A 9 5.24 25.22 -0.03
N SER A 10 6.24 25.80 -0.70
CA SER A 10 7.66 25.51 -0.50
C SER A 10 8.09 25.75 0.95
N GLU A 11 7.55 26.79 1.58
CA GLU A 11 7.76 27.15 2.99
C GLU A 11 7.31 26.08 3.99
N ASN A 12 6.36 25.21 3.61
CA ASN A 12 5.90 24.12 4.46
C ASN A 12 6.74 22.84 4.30
N ILE A 13 7.61 22.77 3.29
CA ILE A 13 8.44 21.60 2.99
C ILE A 13 9.74 21.64 3.81
N SER A 14 9.75 20.91 4.93
CA SER A 14 10.92 20.81 5.82
C SER A 14 11.96 19.78 5.35
N VAL A 15 11.56 18.77 4.56
CA VAL A 15 12.45 17.74 4.01
C VAL A 15 12.63 17.97 2.52
N ARG A 16 13.87 18.26 2.10
CA ARG A 16 14.22 18.54 0.69
C ARG A 16 14.89 17.37 -0.02
N THR A 17 14.92 16.22 0.61
CA THR A 17 15.45 14.97 0.05
C THR A 17 14.29 14.03 -0.28
N SER A 18 13.95 13.11 0.62
CA SER A 18 12.97 12.06 0.37
C SER A 18 12.04 11.92 1.57
N TYR A 19 10.75 12.12 1.33
CA TYR A 19 9.72 11.82 2.31
C TYR A 19 9.39 10.33 2.29
N ASN A 20 9.17 9.79 3.47
CA ASN A 20 8.49 8.52 3.64
C ASN A 20 6.99 8.67 3.37
N LEU A 21 6.42 7.67 2.70
CA LEU A 21 4.98 7.52 2.48
C LEU A 21 4.60 6.11 2.96
N GLY A 22 3.97 5.99 4.12
CA GLY A 22 3.70 4.71 4.78
C GLY A 22 2.57 3.89 4.16
N GLY A 23 1.54 4.55 3.64
CA GLY A 23 0.43 3.88 2.94
C GLY A 23 -0.27 2.86 3.82
N MET A 24 -0.13 1.58 3.45
CA MET A 24 -0.63 0.45 4.21
C MET A 24 0.48 -0.60 4.38
N SER A 25 0.43 -1.35 5.47
CA SER A 25 1.35 -2.45 5.76
C SER A 25 0.52 -3.67 6.11
N PHE A 26 0.76 -4.78 5.43
CA PHE A 26 0.04 -6.04 5.63
C PHE A 26 0.93 -7.23 5.24
N THR A 27 0.57 -8.40 5.75
CA THR A 27 1.16 -9.69 5.43
C THR A 27 0.44 -10.36 4.25
N PRO A 28 1.06 -11.36 3.60
CA PRO A 28 0.38 -12.17 2.59
C PRO A 28 -0.92 -12.82 3.09
N GLU A 29 -0.96 -13.20 4.38
CA GLU A 29 -2.12 -13.80 5.02
C GLU A 29 -3.27 -12.81 5.16
N GLU A 30 -3.02 -11.60 5.68
CA GLU A 30 -4.04 -10.54 5.80
C GLU A 30 -4.64 -10.18 4.43
N LEU A 31 -3.83 -10.14 3.36
CA LEU A 31 -4.35 -9.92 2.01
C LEU A 31 -5.20 -11.10 1.52
N ALA A 32 -4.78 -12.34 1.78
CA ALA A 32 -5.55 -13.52 1.43
C ALA A 32 -6.92 -13.55 2.13
N GLU A 33 -6.98 -13.12 3.40
CA GLU A 33 -8.23 -12.98 4.15
C GLU A 33 -9.16 -11.94 3.54
N GLU A 34 -8.65 -10.78 3.11
CA GLU A 34 -9.46 -9.77 2.40
C GLU A 34 -9.99 -10.30 1.06
N ILE A 35 -9.16 -11.04 0.30
CA ILE A 35 -9.58 -11.66 -0.96
C ILE A 35 -10.67 -12.70 -0.71
N LYS A 36 -10.55 -13.53 0.33
CA LYS A 36 -11.56 -14.54 0.71
C LYS A 36 -12.93 -13.95 0.98
N LYS A 37 -13.01 -12.74 1.52
CA LYS A 37 -14.30 -12.05 1.74
C LYS A 37 -15.06 -11.78 0.44
N ILE A 38 -14.35 -11.69 -0.68
CA ILE A 38 -14.91 -11.40 -2.01
C ILE A 38 -15.03 -12.70 -2.83
N ILE A 39 -14.06 -13.61 -2.70
CA ILE A 39 -14.01 -14.91 -3.37
C ILE A 39 -13.85 -16.00 -2.30
N PRO A 40 -14.95 -16.56 -1.77
CA PRO A 40 -14.91 -17.48 -0.61
C PRO A 40 -14.04 -18.72 -0.81
N ASP A 41 -13.97 -19.22 -2.05
CA ASP A 41 -13.19 -20.41 -2.41
C ASP A 41 -11.71 -20.11 -2.67
N PHE A 42 -11.24 -18.89 -2.41
CA PHE A 42 -9.84 -18.51 -2.60
C PHE A 42 -8.93 -19.26 -1.61
N GLU A 43 -7.89 -19.90 -2.12
CA GLU A 43 -6.85 -20.55 -1.32
C GLU A 43 -5.47 -19.95 -1.64
N ILE A 44 -4.59 -19.94 -0.64
CA ILE A 44 -3.21 -19.48 -0.75
C ILE A 44 -2.28 -20.57 -0.21
N SER A 45 -1.18 -20.83 -0.91
CA SER A 45 -0.08 -21.68 -0.46
C SER A 45 1.21 -20.86 -0.37
N TYR A 46 2.14 -21.31 0.47
CA TYR A 46 3.39 -20.60 0.72
C TYR A 46 4.58 -21.51 0.40
N GLU A 47 5.37 -21.09 -0.59
CA GLU A 47 6.65 -21.70 -0.95
C GLU A 47 7.70 -20.57 -1.04
N PRO A 48 8.27 -20.14 0.11
CA PRO A 48 9.21 -19.02 0.13
C PRO A 48 10.47 -19.32 -0.68
N ASP A 49 10.90 -18.34 -1.47
CA ASP A 49 12.14 -18.41 -2.25
C ASP A 49 13.16 -17.34 -1.80
N PHE A 50 14.19 -17.11 -2.61
CA PHE A 50 15.23 -16.13 -2.29
C PHE A 50 14.70 -14.70 -2.03
N ARG A 51 13.51 -14.35 -2.53
CA ARG A 51 12.87 -13.04 -2.30
C ARG A 51 12.42 -12.86 -0.86
N GLN A 52 12.20 -13.93 -0.10
CA GLN A 52 11.88 -13.84 1.32
C GLN A 52 12.98 -13.08 2.09
N LYS A 53 14.26 -13.39 1.85
CA LYS A 53 15.38 -12.69 2.48
C LYS A 53 15.45 -11.21 2.08
N ILE A 54 15.02 -10.89 0.87
CA ILE A 54 14.93 -9.50 0.39
C ILE A 54 13.80 -8.79 1.16
N ALA A 55 12.62 -9.39 1.26
CA ALA A 55 11.49 -8.83 1.99
C ALA A 55 11.81 -8.62 3.48
N GLU A 56 12.52 -9.57 4.10
CA GLU A 56 12.96 -9.47 5.51
C GLU A 56 13.99 -8.36 5.75
N SER A 57 14.71 -7.93 4.71
CA SER A 57 15.65 -6.81 4.81
C SER A 57 14.95 -5.45 4.79
N TRP A 58 13.67 -5.39 4.41
CA TRP A 58 12.91 -4.16 4.31
C TRP A 58 12.13 -3.87 5.60
N PRO A 59 11.87 -2.59 5.92
CA PRO A 59 11.07 -2.24 7.08
C PRO A 59 9.63 -2.72 6.93
N LYS A 60 9.04 -3.23 8.01
CA LYS A 60 7.63 -3.71 8.03
C LYS A 60 6.62 -2.57 7.88
N SER A 61 6.97 -1.39 8.36
CA SER A 61 6.21 -0.16 8.22
C SER A 61 7.17 1.03 8.22
N ILE A 62 6.71 2.18 7.72
CA ILE A 62 7.54 3.37 7.59
C ILE A 62 6.81 4.55 8.22
N ASP A 63 7.53 5.33 9.03
CA ASP A 63 7.01 6.56 9.61
C ASP A 63 6.93 7.67 8.56
N ASP A 64 5.71 8.15 8.30
CA ASP A 64 5.35 9.20 7.35
C ASP A 64 4.80 10.46 8.05
N SER A 65 4.99 10.59 9.37
CA SER A 65 4.49 11.68 10.19
C SER A 65 4.90 13.07 9.67
N VAL A 66 6.13 13.20 9.18
CA VAL A 66 6.64 14.48 8.63
C VAL A 66 5.89 14.87 7.34
N ALA A 67 5.58 13.91 6.47
CA ALA A 67 4.83 14.19 5.25
C ALA A 67 3.37 14.54 5.55
N LYS A 68 2.77 13.90 6.55
CA LYS A 68 1.43 14.24 7.05
C LYS A 68 1.40 15.67 7.61
N LYS A 69 2.44 16.07 8.34
CA LYS A 69 2.59 17.41 8.91
C LYS A 69 2.82 18.48 7.83
N ASP A 70 3.79 18.27 6.95
CA ASP A 70 4.29 19.31 6.05
C ASP A 70 3.31 19.63 4.92
N TRP A 71 2.66 18.61 4.35
CA TRP A 71 1.82 18.80 3.16
C TRP A 71 0.49 18.03 3.22
N GLY A 72 0.07 17.65 4.42
CA GLY A 72 -1.24 17.04 4.65
C GLY A 72 -1.39 15.70 3.92
N LEU A 73 -0.31 14.90 3.86
CA LEU A 73 -0.36 13.57 3.29
C LEU A 73 -1.50 12.77 3.94
N ASN A 74 -2.32 12.14 3.11
CA ASN A 74 -3.38 11.26 3.54
C ASN A 74 -3.59 10.13 2.52
N TYR A 75 -4.16 9.03 3.01
CA TYR A 75 -4.47 7.86 2.22
C TYR A 75 -5.98 7.68 2.15
N LYS A 76 -6.47 7.32 0.97
CA LYS A 76 -7.89 7.10 0.71
C LYS A 76 -8.29 5.63 0.66
N PHE A 77 -7.29 4.74 0.60
CA PHE A 77 -7.48 3.30 0.44
C PHE A 77 -6.76 2.59 1.57
N GLY A 78 -7.46 1.67 2.24
CA GLY A 78 -6.87 0.60 3.03
C GLY A 78 -6.84 -0.71 2.24
N ILE A 79 -6.47 -1.79 2.91
CA ILE A 79 -6.36 -3.12 2.30
C ILE A 79 -7.69 -3.62 1.74
N LYS A 80 -8.81 -3.29 2.40
CA LYS A 80 -10.16 -3.65 1.97
C LYS A 80 -10.53 -2.95 0.66
N GLU A 81 -10.49 -1.62 0.62
CA GLU A 81 -10.88 -0.85 -0.56
C GLU A 81 -9.96 -1.16 -1.75
N MET A 82 -8.67 -1.39 -1.49
CA MET A 82 -7.72 -1.83 -2.50
C MET A 82 -8.10 -3.21 -3.06
N SER A 83 -8.39 -4.19 -2.20
CA SER A 83 -8.73 -5.55 -2.63
C SER A 83 -10.00 -5.59 -3.48
N GLU A 84 -11.05 -4.87 -3.05
CA GLU A 84 -12.31 -4.74 -3.78
C GLU A 84 -12.11 -4.12 -5.17
N ASP A 85 -11.39 -3.00 -5.25
CA ASP A 85 -11.16 -2.30 -6.52
C ASP A 85 -10.26 -3.11 -7.47
N MET A 86 -9.23 -3.77 -6.95
CA MET A 86 -8.34 -4.63 -7.74
C MET A 86 -9.09 -5.80 -8.37
N ILE A 87 -9.87 -6.54 -7.57
CA ILE A 87 -10.64 -7.69 -8.09
C ILE A 87 -11.65 -7.22 -9.14
N LYS A 88 -12.39 -6.14 -8.87
CA LYS A 88 -13.36 -5.57 -9.81
C LYS A 88 -12.72 -5.25 -11.16
N ASN A 89 -11.62 -4.49 -11.16
CA ASN A 89 -10.99 -4.03 -12.41
C ASN A 89 -10.25 -5.17 -13.14
N LEU A 90 -9.67 -6.12 -12.41
CA LEU A 90 -9.04 -7.30 -13.01
C LEU A 90 -10.07 -8.23 -13.65
N SER A 91 -11.23 -8.45 -13.03
CA SER A 91 -12.32 -9.24 -13.62
C SER A 91 -12.81 -8.63 -14.95
N ILE A 92 -13.01 -7.31 -14.99
CA ILE A 92 -13.34 -6.58 -16.23
C ILE A 92 -12.27 -6.82 -17.30
N LYS A 93 -10.99 -6.64 -16.93
CA LYS A 93 -9.87 -6.80 -17.88
C LYS A 93 -9.75 -8.23 -18.41
N LEU A 94 -9.98 -9.22 -17.55
CA LEU A 94 -9.85 -10.64 -17.87
C LEU A 94 -11.12 -11.26 -18.47
N LYS A 95 -12.22 -10.48 -18.56
CA LYS A 95 -13.54 -10.93 -18.99
C LYS A 95 -14.07 -12.12 -18.16
N LYS A 96 -13.82 -12.06 -16.85
CA LYS A 96 -14.35 -13.00 -15.86
C LYS A 96 -15.41 -12.33 -15.00
#